data_AF-A0A0D7BS64-F1
#
_entry.id   AF-A0A0D7BS64-F1
#
_cell.length_a   1.000
_cell.length_b   1.000
_cell.length_c   1.000
_cell.angle_alpha   90.00
_cell.angle_beta   90.00
_cell.angle_gamma   90.00
#
_symmetry.space_group_name_H-M   'P 1'
#
loop_
_entity.id
_entity.type
_entity.pdbx_description
1 polymer ?
#
loop_
_entity_poly.entity_id
_entity_poly.type
_entity_poly.pdbx_seq_one_letter_code
_entity_poly.pdbx_strand_id
1 'polypeptide(L)'
;MFAAAFLQLALALTVMGDSWGPAYSLGPTASAIIESTVTFNPGTPPANPKDALFLWPGISNATSGLIQSGADQLADQNAYCGATDDQWCVMASYFGVVDGTTTQLNGAATPVDANTPFTIHYKLQDDQITWDQTVTLNGEVISTLQSSDGPLISGGWGTGTECQSDCTGTTSAQTYSNITIVLQDADMSFSNTLGKGEGVEASELVTADNGKTWTIESITIPAMVEGQAVTSESEAILASTGAVPSSTVVPSGSTARSSFPTPGSGSLPSGQGQSPGKPGRRPSRRAPGLKKEVNIKGRRVTRIMP
;
A
#
# COMPACT_ATOMS: atom_id res chain seq x y z
N MET A 1 -53.87 -11.44 38.38
CA MET A 1 -52.51 -10.91 38.63
C MET A 1 -51.88 -10.69 37.26
N PHE A 2 -51.50 -9.45 36.94
CA PHE A 2 -51.04 -9.05 35.60
C PHE A 2 -49.62 -9.56 35.33
N ALA A 3 -49.41 -10.20 34.18
CA ALA A 3 -48.09 -10.54 33.67
C ALA A 3 -47.48 -9.32 32.98
N ALA A 4 -46.38 -8.79 33.51
CA ALA A 4 -45.61 -7.73 32.86
C ALA A 4 -44.65 -8.36 31.84
N ALA A 5 -44.85 -8.05 30.55
CA ALA A 5 -43.91 -8.37 29.50
C ALA A 5 -42.83 -7.28 29.45
N PHE A 6 -41.58 -7.64 29.74
CA PHE A 6 -40.43 -6.77 29.52
C PHE A 6 -40.01 -6.84 28.05
N LEU A 7 -40.15 -5.72 27.34
CA LEU A 7 -39.60 -5.55 26.00
C LEU A 7 -38.12 -5.16 26.15
N GLN A 8 -37.20 -6.09 25.87
CA GLN A 8 -35.77 -5.78 25.79
C GLN A 8 -35.49 -5.06 24.47
N LEU A 9 -35.19 -3.77 24.56
CA LEU A 9 -34.68 -2.98 23.44
C LEU A 9 -33.19 -3.29 23.28
N ALA A 10 -32.83 -4.15 22.32
CA ALA A 10 -31.45 -4.37 21.94
C ALA A 10 -30.94 -3.14 21.16
N LEU A 11 -30.03 -2.38 21.77
CA LEU A 11 -29.30 -1.31 21.07
C LEU A 11 -28.28 -1.98 20.14
N ALA A 12 -28.57 -1.98 18.84
CA ALA A 12 -27.57 -2.35 17.84
C ALA A 12 -26.55 -1.20 17.75
N LEU A 13 -25.34 -1.43 18.26
CA LEU A 13 -24.18 -0.57 17.98
C LEU A 13 -23.81 -0.78 16.51
N THR A 14 -24.24 0.12 15.63
CA THR A 14 -23.70 0.21 14.28
C THR A 14 -22.27 0.70 14.36
N VAL A 15 -21.30 -0.19 14.12
CA VAL A 15 -19.91 0.21 13.91
C VAL A 15 -19.85 0.83 12.51
N MET A 16 -19.47 2.11 12.41
CA MET A 16 -19.19 2.70 11.10
C MET A 16 -17.91 2.07 10.55
N GLY A 17 -18.01 1.49 9.36
CA GLY A 17 -16.88 0.92 8.64
C GLY A 17 -16.01 2.01 8.01
N ASP A 18 -14.85 1.62 7.50
CA ASP A 18 -13.96 2.53 6.79
C ASP A 18 -14.60 2.96 5.47
N SER A 19 -14.42 4.23 5.12
CA SER A 19 -14.88 4.81 3.86
C SER A 19 -13.69 5.31 3.03
N TRP A 20 -13.86 5.27 1.71
CA TRP A 20 -12.79 5.55 0.76
C TRP A 20 -13.17 6.69 -0.17
N GLY A 21 -12.24 7.63 -0.36
CA GLY A 21 -12.35 8.67 -1.37
C GLY A 21 -11.95 8.18 -2.77
N PRO A 22 -12.07 9.03 -3.80
CA PRO A 22 -11.59 8.72 -5.14
C PRO A 22 -10.09 8.38 -5.14
N ALA A 23 -9.68 7.48 -6.02
CA ALA A 23 -8.31 7.00 -6.09
C ALA A 23 -7.78 6.99 -7.53
N TYR A 24 -6.46 7.10 -7.67
CA TYR A 24 -5.74 6.74 -8.89
C TYR A 24 -4.99 5.44 -8.63
N SER A 25 -5.14 4.44 -9.50
CA SER A 25 -4.47 3.16 -9.35
C SER A 25 -3.91 2.64 -10.67
N LEU A 26 -2.80 1.90 -10.55
CA LEU A 26 -2.15 1.14 -11.61
C LEU A 26 -1.85 -0.24 -11.06
N GLY A 27 -2.08 -1.26 -11.88
CA GLY A 27 -1.74 -2.65 -11.59
C GLY A 27 -2.92 -3.60 -11.75
N PRO A 28 -2.63 -4.91 -11.73
CA PRO A 28 -1.30 -5.50 -11.55
C PRO A 28 -0.41 -5.34 -12.80
N THR A 29 0.88 -5.07 -12.62
CA THR A 29 1.88 -5.22 -13.72
C THR A 29 2.14 -6.70 -14.03
N ALA A 30 2.62 -7.01 -15.24
CA ALA A 30 3.22 -8.31 -15.57
C ALA A 30 4.61 -8.53 -14.93
N SER A 31 5.18 -7.51 -14.28
CA SER A 31 6.48 -7.54 -13.59
C SER A 31 6.31 -7.33 -12.07
N ALA A 32 7.29 -6.69 -11.43
CA ALA A 32 7.23 -6.19 -10.06
C ALA A 32 7.58 -4.70 -10.03
N ILE A 33 6.96 -3.92 -9.16
CA ILE A 33 7.43 -2.57 -8.86
C ILE A 33 8.60 -2.68 -7.89
N ILE A 34 9.70 -1.97 -8.16
CA ILE A 34 10.93 -2.02 -7.33
C ILE A 34 11.36 -0.66 -6.79
N GLU A 35 10.91 0.43 -7.40
CA GLU A 35 11.22 1.77 -6.93
C GLU A 35 10.09 2.73 -7.32
N SER A 36 9.76 3.67 -6.44
CA SER A 36 8.86 4.77 -6.77
C SER A 36 9.25 6.03 -6.04
N THR A 37 9.10 7.16 -6.72
CA THR A 37 9.27 8.50 -6.16
C THR A 37 8.04 9.31 -6.49
N VAL A 38 7.57 10.13 -5.54
CA VAL A 38 6.45 11.06 -5.74
C VAL A 38 6.61 12.28 -4.84
N THR A 39 6.33 13.47 -5.36
CA THR A 39 6.10 14.67 -4.54
C THR A 39 4.61 14.75 -4.22
N PHE A 40 4.26 14.63 -2.95
CA PHE A 40 2.90 14.62 -2.45
C PHE A 40 2.58 15.90 -1.69
N ASN A 41 1.45 16.54 -2.04
CA ASN A 41 0.85 17.62 -1.27
C ASN A 41 -0.55 17.17 -0.80
N PRO A 42 -0.75 16.99 0.52
CA PRO A 42 -2.03 16.54 1.07
C PRO A 42 -3.11 17.62 1.09
N GLY A 43 -2.76 18.88 0.77
CA GLY A 43 -3.66 20.02 0.89
C GLY A 43 -3.82 20.49 2.34
N THR A 44 -5.01 21.00 2.67
CA THR A 44 -5.33 21.54 3.99
C THR A 44 -6.06 20.49 4.84
N PRO A 45 -5.61 20.20 6.07
CA PRO A 45 -6.35 19.33 6.96
C PRO A 45 -7.77 19.84 7.20
N PRO A 46 -8.79 18.97 7.23
CA PRO A 46 -10.13 19.33 7.70
C PRO A 46 -10.09 19.96 9.09
N ALA A 47 -10.92 20.98 9.32
CA ALA A 47 -11.09 21.55 10.65
C ALA A 47 -11.86 20.58 11.58
N ASN A 48 -11.57 20.63 12.87
CA ASN A 48 -12.18 19.77 13.90
C ASN A 48 -11.98 18.28 13.62
N PRO A 49 -10.72 17.79 13.64
CA PRO A 49 -10.45 16.37 13.42
C PRO A 49 -11.31 15.50 14.35
N LYS A 50 -11.97 14.50 13.77
CA LYS A 50 -12.90 13.62 14.50
C LYS A 50 -12.27 12.30 14.87
N ASP A 51 -11.94 11.53 13.85
CA ASP A 51 -11.27 10.24 13.93
C ASP A 51 -10.13 10.22 12.91
N ALA A 52 -9.81 9.06 12.36
CA ALA A 52 -8.60 8.85 11.58
C ALA A 52 -8.85 9.06 10.08
N LEU A 53 -8.10 9.99 9.51
CA LEU A 53 -8.00 10.27 8.08
C LEU A 53 -6.56 9.99 7.64
N PHE A 54 -6.41 9.16 6.62
CA PHE A 54 -5.11 8.76 6.08
C PHE A 54 -5.04 9.03 4.59
N LEU A 55 -4.01 9.77 4.17
CA LEU A 55 -3.77 10.11 2.77
C LEU A 55 -2.41 9.58 2.35
N TRP A 56 -2.36 8.76 1.30
CA TRP A 56 -1.13 8.10 0.89
C TRP A 56 -1.08 7.88 -0.62
N PRO A 57 0.11 7.77 -1.21
CA PRO A 57 0.42 6.78 -2.22
C PRO A 57 1.00 5.52 -1.58
N GLY A 58 0.95 4.40 -2.30
CA GLY A 58 1.49 3.14 -1.82
C GLY A 58 1.70 2.12 -2.92
N ILE A 59 2.41 1.05 -2.57
CA ILE A 59 2.70 -0.11 -3.41
C ILE A 59 2.29 -1.37 -2.64
N SER A 60 1.55 -2.27 -3.30
CA SER A 60 1.24 -3.60 -2.75
C SER A 60 0.95 -4.59 -3.87
N ASN A 61 0.81 -5.86 -3.52
CA ASN A 61 0.18 -6.89 -4.35
C ASN A 61 -0.82 -7.71 -3.50
N ALA A 62 -1.38 -8.78 -4.08
CA ALA A 62 -2.39 -9.60 -3.41
C ALA A 62 -1.87 -10.39 -2.18
N THR A 63 -0.56 -10.46 -1.97
CA THR A 63 0.10 -11.31 -0.96
C THR A 63 1.05 -10.57 -0.04
N SER A 64 1.41 -9.33 -0.36
CA SER A 64 2.33 -8.50 0.40
C SER A 64 1.60 -7.63 1.41
N GLY A 65 2.37 -7.00 2.29
CA GLY A 65 1.91 -5.77 2.93
C GLY A 65 1.79 -4.60 1.95
N LEU A 66 1.31 -3.49 2.50
CA LEU A 66 1.17 -2.20 1.87
C LEU A 66 2.31 -1.28 2.33
N ILE A 67 3.21 -1.00 1.41
CA ILE A 67 4.31 -0.05 1.56
C ILE A 67 3.74 1.32 1.22
N GLN A 68 3.75 2.25 2.17
CA GLN A 68 3.02 3.51 2.04
C GLN A 68 3.63 4.60 2.90
N SER A 69 3.37 5.85 2.56
CA SER A 69 3.81 6.99 3.35
C SER A 69 2.83 8.09 3.08
N GLY A 70 2.60 8.95 4.05
CA GLY A 70 1.38 9.74 3.96
C GLY A 70 1.30 10.87 4.94
N ALA A 71 0.16 11.52 4.86
CA ALA A 71 -0.29 12.55 5.77
C ALA A 71 -1.51 12.01 6.52
N ASP A 72 -1.38 12.02 7.84
CA ASP A 72 -2.39 11.49 8.75
C ASP A 72 -2.99 12.63 9.57
N GLN A 73 -4.29 12.53 9.82
CA GLN A 73 -4.99 13.36 10.79
C GLN A 73 -5.81 12.47 11.72
N LEU A 74 -5.59 12.61 13.03
CA LEU A 74 -6.35 11.96 14.09
C LEU A 74 -7.06 13.00 14.98
N ALA A 75 -8.00 12.53 15.80
CA ALA A 75 -8.73 13.34 16.79
C ALA A 75 -7.83 14.21 17.70
N ASP A 76 -6.67 13.67 18.09
CA ASP A 76 -5.69 14.34 18.95
C ASP A 76 -4.32 14.36 18.25
N GLN A 77 -4.16 15.32 17.33
CA GLN A 77 -2.93 15.52 16.56
C GLN A 77 -1.71 15.80 17.45
N ASN A 78 -1.93 16.52 18.55
CA ASN A 78 -0.85 16.88 19.46
C ASN A 78 -0.32 15.64 20.18
N ALA A 79 -1.19 14.77 20.67
CA ALA A 79 -0.78 13.50 21.25
C ALA A 79 -0.19 12.54 20.21
N TYR A 80 -0.64 12.61 18.96
CA TYR A 80 -0.22 11.70 17.90
C TYR A 80 1.19 11.99 17.37
N CYS A 81 1.46 13.22 16.95
CA CYS A 81 2.78 13.62 16.43
C CYS A 81 3.27 14.99 16.90
N GLY A 82 2.57 15.64 17.83
CA GLY A 82 2.88 17.00 18.28
C GLY A 82 2.37 18.11 17.36
N ALA A 83 1.56 17.76 16.35
CA ALA A 83 0.95 18.71 15.42
C ALA A 83 -0.17 19.50 16.09
N THR A 84 -0.46 20.67 15.52
CA THR A 84 -1.73 21.39 15.71
C THR A 84 -2.80 20.86 14.76
N ASP A 85 -4.07 21.23 14.96
CA ASP A 85 -5.19 20.73 14.15
C ASP A 85 -5.14 21.18 12.67
N ASP A 86 -4.40 22.25 12.38
CA ASP A 86 -4.15 22.79 11.03
C ASP A 86 -2.88 22.21 10.36
N GLN A 87 -2.23 21.24 11.01
CA GLN A 87 -1.06 20.53 10.50
C GLN A 87 -1.38 19.05 10.25
N TRP A 88 -0.68 18.48 9.26
CA TRP A 88 -0.65 17.04 9.01
C TRP A 88 0.43 16.36 9.84
N CYS A 89 0.20 15.09 10.20
CA CYS A 89 1.25 14.21 10.70
C CYS A 89 1.81 13.39 9.54
N VAL A 90 3.03 13.71 9.09
CA VAL A 90 3.64 13.07 7.91
C VAL A 90 4.65 12.00 8.33
N MET A 91 4.57 10.81 7.73
CA MET A 91 5.49 9.70 8.05
C MET A 91 5.61 8.64 6.95
N ALA A 92 6.69 7.86 7.04
CA ALA A 92 6.80 6.56 6.39
C ALA A 92 6.01 5.49 7.16
N SER A 93 5.40 4.54 6.46
CA SER A 93 4.43 3.63 7.05
C SER A 93 4.36 2.28 6.32
N TYR A 94 3.99 1.23 7.03
CA TYR A 94 3.88 -0.10 6.46
C TYR A 94 2.77 -0.87 7.15
N PHE A 95 1.83 -1.40 6.37
CA PHE A 95 0.74 -2.21 6.89
C PHE A 95 0.83 -3.62 6.30
N GLY A 96 1.16 -4.62 7.10
CA GLY A 96 1.31 -5.98 6.61
C GLY A 96 1.50 -7.00 7.71
N VAL A 97 1.95 -8.21 7.38
CA VAL A 97 2.14 -9.28 8.36
C VAL A 97 3.58 -9.27 8.87
N VAL A 98 3.76 -8.99 10.15
CA VAL A 98 5.06 -9.02 10.85
C VAL A 98 4.99 -10.09 11.92
N ASP A 99 5.90 -11.05 11.89
CA ASP A 99 5.95 -12.18 12.83
C ASP A 99 4.60 -12.91 13.00
N GLY A 100 3.89 -13.12 11.89
CA GLY A 100 2.59 -13.79 11.85
C GLY A 100 1.40 -12.94 12.32
N THR A 101 1.61 -11.64 12.57
CA THR A 101 0.58 -10.71 13.04
C THR A 101 0.43 -9.53 12.09
N THR A 102 -0.80 -9.24 11.67
CA THR A 102 -1.11 -7.99 10.95
C THR A 102 -0.75 -6.79 11.81
N THR A 103 0.17 -5.98 11.31
CA THR A 103 0.87 -4.93 12.06
C THR A 103 0.98 -3.68 11.22
N GLN A 104 0.77 -2.54 11.86
CA GLN A 104 1.12 -1.23 11.36
C GLN A 104 2.50 -0.84 11.92
N LEU A 105 3.49 -0.67 11.05
CA LEU A 105 4.77 -0.09 11.40
C LEU A 105 4.79 1.35 10.89
N ASN A 106 5.35 2.26 11.67
CA ASN A 106 5.48 3.66 11.32
C ASN A 106 6.91 4.14 11.61
N GLY A 107 7.41 5.01 10.73
CA GLY A 107 8.61 5.80 10.98
C GLY A 107 8.33 6.95 11.95
N ALA A 108 9.28 7.87 12.05
CA ALA A 108 9.05 9.11 12.80
C ALA A 108 7.94 9.93 12.14
N ALA A 109 6.95 10.35 12.94
CA ALA A 109 5.91 11.28 12.49
C ALA A 109 6.35 12.72 12.74
N THR A 110 6.20 13.56 11.73
CA THR A 110 6.59 14.97 11.77
C THR A 110 5.39 15.87 11.45
N PRO A 111 5.09 16.89 12.28
CA PRO A 111 4.12 17.92 11.93
C PRO A 111 4.54 18.67 10.67
N VAL A 112 3.60 18.82 9.72
CA VAL A 112 3.83 19.54 8.47
C VAL A 112 2.65 20.49 8.21
N ASP A 113 2.97 21.74 7.88
CA ASP A 113 1.97 22.77 7.60
C ASP A 113 1.11 22.40 6.38
N ALA A 114 -0.15 22.83 6.41
CA ALA A 114 -1.09 22.71 5.30
C ALA A 114 -0.47 23.15 3.96
N ASN A 115 -0.82 22.44 2.89
CA ASN A 115 -0.38 22.70 1.51
C ASN A 115 1.15 22.61 1.28
N THR A 116 1.90 22.03 2.22
CA THR A 116 3.36 21.87 2.06
C THR A 116 3.68 20.54 1.38
N PRO A 117 4.29 20.56 0.17
CA PRO A 117 4.67 19.34 -0.52
C PRO A 117 5.90 18.68 0.13
N PHE A 118 5.91 17.35 0.15
CA PHE A 118 7.05 16.54 0.55
C PHE A 118 7.27 15.39 -0.44
N THR A 119 8.51 14.89 -0.51
CA THR A 119 8.86 13.78 -1.40
C THR A 119 8.84 12.47 -0.65
N ILE A 120 8.19 11.47 -1.22
CA ILE A 120 8.20 10.09 -0.76
C ILE A 120 9.04 9.27 -1.75
N HIS A 121 9.89 8.40 -1.22
CA HIS A 121 10.69 7.46 -1.99
C HIS A 121 10.57 6.05 -1.40
N TYR A 122 10.28 5.08 -2.26
CA TYR A 122 10.25 3.66 -1.96
C TYR A 122 11.28 2.95 -2.80
N LYS A 123 12.09 2.08 -2.20
CA LYS A 123 13.08 1.30 -2.94
C LYS A 123 13.29 -0.08 -2.36
N LEU A 124 13.09 -1.09 -3.19
CA LEU A 124 13.53 -2.45 -2.93
C LEU A 124 15.06 -2.50 -2.97
N GLN A 125 15.66 -3.07 -1.94
CA GLN A 125 17.10 -3.24 -1.81
C GLN A 125 17.62 -4.42 -2.64
N ASP A 126 18.93 -4.46 -2.86
CA ASP A 126 19.61 -5.50 -3.63
C ASP A 126 19.44 -6.93 -3.06
N ASP A 127 19.03 -7.05 -1.79
CA ASP A 127 18.70 -8.33 -1.16
C ASP A 127 17.37 -8.91 -1.67
N GLN A 128 16.61 -8.15 -2.46
CA GLN A 128 15.31 -8.51 -3.01
C GLN A 128 14.31 -8.91 -1.91
N ILE A 129 14.41 -8.30 -0.73
CA ILE A 129 13.53 -8.57 0.42
C ILE A 129 13.15 -7.25 1.08
N THR A 130 14.14 -6.41 1.35
CA THR A 130 14.00 -5.22 2.18
C THR A 130 13.53 -4.04 1.34
N TRP A 131 12.53 -3.34 1.84
CA TRP A 131 12.07 -2.07 1.29
C TRP A 131 12.49 -0.92 2.19
N ASP A 132 13.21 0.03 1.61
CA ASP A 132 13.49 1.33 2.21
C ASP A 132 12.40 2.32 1.83
N GLN A 133 11.92 3.04 2.83
CA GLN A 133 11.00 4.16 2.67
C GLN A 133 11.65 5.41 3.25
N THR A 134 11.65 6.50 2.49
CA THR A 134 12.15 7.80 2.92
C THR A 134 11.13 8.88 2.61
N VAL A 135 10.85 9.73 3.60
CA VAL A 135 10.06 10.95 3.43
C VAL A 135 10.96 12.16 3.65
N THR A 136 10.97 13.05 2.67
CA THR A 136 11.86 14.21 2.61
C THR A 136 11.05 15.50 2.48
N LEU A 137 11.29 16.45 3.39
CA LEU A 137 10.70 17.78 3.37
C LEU A 137 11.82 18.81 3.23
N ASN A 138 11.73 19.69 2.22
CA ASN A 138 12.73 20.74 1.95
C ASN A 138 14.19 20.23 1.86
N GLY A 139 14.37 19.01 1.36
CA GLY A 139 15.68 18.37 1.21
C GLY A 139 16.20 17.67 2.48
N GLU A 140 15.46 17.72 3.60
CA GLU A 140 15.78 17.00 4.82
C GLU A 140 14.89 15.76 4.98
N VAL A 141 15.51 14.63 5.34
CA VAL A 141 14.78 13.39 5.64
C VAL A 141 14.10 13.52 7.00
N ILE A 142 12.77 13.53 6.99
CA ILE A 142 11.93 13.67 8.20
C ILE A 142 11.37 12.35 8.71
N SER A 143 11.35 11.30 7.87
CA SER A 143 10.90 9.97 8.25
C SER A 143 11.59 8.89 7.42
N THR A 144 11.92 7.77 8.06
CA THR A 144 12.37 6.57 7.38
C THR A 144 11.70 5.34 7.97
N LEU A 145 11.53 4.30 7.15
CA LEU A 145 11.05 3.01 7.60
C LEU A 145 11.64 1.90 6.72
N GLN A 146 12.01 0.78 7.34
CA GLN A 146 12.34 -0.46 6.64
C GLN A 146 11.25 -1.49 6.87
N SER A 147 10.90 -2.23 5.82
CA SER A 147 9.94 -3.34 5.85
C SER A 147 10.42 -4.49 4.98
N SER A 148 9.77 -5.66 5.05
CA SER A 148 10.21 -6.86 4.33
C SER A 148 9.04 -7.52 3.60
N ASP A 149 9.02 -7.40 2.27
CA ASP A 149 7.97 -7.97 1.41
C ASP A 149 8.49 -8.50 0.05
N GLY A 150 9.80 -8.38 -0.23
CA GLY A 150 10.40 -8.77 -1.52
C GLY A 150 9.87 -7.97 -2.72
N PRO A 151 10.23 -8.34 -3.96
CA PRO A 151 9.64 -7.73 -5.14
C PRO A 151 8.14 -7.95 -5.12
N LEU A 152 7.38 -6.87 -5.32
CA LEU A 152 5.93 -6.91 -5.38
C LEU A 152 5.49 -7.38 -6.77
N ILE A 153 5.68 -8.69 -7.04
CA ILE A 153 5.29 -9.36 -8.29
C ILE A 153 3.78 -9.21 -8.49
N SER A 154 3.36 -8.84 -9.69
CA SER A 154 1.97 -8.51 -9.98
C SER A 154 1.42 -7.42 -9.07
N GLY A 155 2.30 -6.51 -8.64
CA GLY A 155 1.94 -5.40 -7.77
C GLY A 155 1.29 -4.25 -8.52
N GLY A 156 0.73 -3.36 -7.73
CA GLY A 156 0.18 -2.09 -8.16
C GLY A 156 0.75 -0.92 -7.39
N TRP A 157 0.59 0.26 -7.96
CA TRP A 157 0.86 1.54 -7.35
C TRP A 157 -0.44 2.33 -7.34
N GLY A 158 -0.75 3.02 -6.24
CA GLY A 158 -1.96 3.83 -6.20
C GLY A 158 -2.01 4.80 -5.04
N THR A 159 -3.06 5.60 -5.03
CA THR A 159 -3.38 6.58 -3.98
C THR A 159 -4.55 6.11 -3.13
N GLY A 160 -4.59 6.51 -1.87
CA GLY A 160 -5.73 6.28 -1.00
C GLY A 160 -6.08 7.53 -0.19
N THR A 161 -7.39 7.78 -0.10
CA THR A 161 -8.00 8.67 0.90
C THR A 161 -8.88 7.78 1.76
N GLU A 162 -8.41 7.43 2.96
CA GLU A 162 -9.12 6.52 3.86
C GLU A 162 -9.64 7.28 5.06
N CYS A 163 -10.92 7.09 5.35
CA CYS A 163 -11.63 7.79 6.40
C CYS A 163 -12.31 6.77 7.31
N GLN A 164 -11.80 6.63 8.53
CA GLN A 164 -12.22 5.60 9.48
C GLN A 164 -13.21 6.15 10.51
N SER A 165 -14.18 5.33 10.90
CA SER A 165 -15.15 5.64 11.97
C SER A 165 -15.89 6.97 11.72
N ASP A 166 -15.79 7.97 12.60
CA ASP A 166 -16.54 9.24 12.50
C ASP A 166 -15.76 10.33 11.71
N CYS A 167 -14.75 9.94 10.93
CA CYS A 167 -14.00 10.86 10.07
C CYS A 167 -14.91 11.53 9.02
N THR A 168 -14.58 12.76 8.61
CA THR A 168 -15.39 13.60 7.70
C THR A 168 -14.82 13.73 6.28
N GLY A 169 -13.79 12.95 5.95
CA GLY A 169 -13.10 12.99 4.66
C GLY A 169 -12.17 14.20 4.52
N THR A 170 -11.74 14.49 3.29
CA THR A 170 -10.89 15.66 2.98
C THR A 170 -11.73 16.87 2.59
N THR A 171 -11.25 18.07 2.91
CA THR A 171 -11.90 19.33 2.51
C THR A 171 -11.17 20.02 1.35
N SER A 172 -9.98 19.55 0.99
CA SER A 172 -9.17 20.04 -0.11
C SER A 172 -8.77 18.91 -1.06
N ALA A 173 -8.50 19.28 -2.31
CA ALA A 173 -7.87 18.37 -3.25
C ALA A 173 -6.45 18.00 -2.80
N GLN A 174 -6.02 16.81 -3.19
CA GLN A 174 -4.69 16.26 -2.93
C GLN A 174 -3.95 16.20 -4.26
N THR A 175 -2.67 16.59 -4.30
CA THR A 175 -1.89 16.56 -5.53
C THR A 175 -0.64 15.71 -5.40
N TYR A 176 -0.41 14.85 -6.38
CA TYR A 176 0.77 14.03 -6.51
C TYR A 176 1.47 14.47 -7.79
N SER A 177 2.77 14.73 -7.73
CA SER A 177 3.54 15.27 -8.86
C SER A 177 4.91 14.65 -8.95
N ASN A 178 5.55 14.78 -10.11
CA ASN A 178 6.89 14.23 -10.37
C ASN A 178 6.96 12.73 -10.04
N ILE A 179 5.92 11.98 -10.41
CA ILE A 179 5.80 10.58 -10.06
C ILE A 179 6.69 9.77 -11.00
N THR A 180 7.49 8.88 -10.43
CA THR A 180 8.25 7.86 -11.15
C THR A 180 7.93 6.50 -10.54
N ILE A 181 7.69 5.51 -11.39
CA ILE A 181 7.49 4.11 -11.01
C ILE A 181 8.44 3.27 -11.86
N VAL A 182 9.33 2.53 -11.21
CA VAL A 182 10.31 1.65 -11.87
C VAL A 182 9.89 0.21 -11.67
N LEU A 183 9.76 -0.51 -12.78
CA LEU A 183 9.46 -1.93 -12.79
C LEU A 183 10.75 -2.76 -12.80
N GLN A 184 10.70 -4.01 -12.34
CA GLN A 184 11.83 -4.94 -12.38
C GLN A 184 12.18 -5.36 -13.81
N ASP A 185 11.17 -5.58 -14.64
CA ASP A 185 11.26 -5.83 -16.06
C ASP A 185 10.30 -4.90 -16.80
N ALA A 186 10.62 -4.61 -18.06
CA ALA A 186 9.79 -3.74 -18.88
C ALA A 186 8.40 -4.36 -19.13
N ASP A 187 7.35 -3.59 -18.89
CA ASP A 187 5.96 -3.99 -19.13
C ASP A 187 5.18 -2.84 -19.75
N MET A 188 5.07 -2.86 -21.09
CA MET A 188 4.28 -1.88 -21.85
C MET A 188 2.78 -1.94 -21.54
N SER A 189 2.28 -3.09 -21.05
CA SER A 189 0.86 -3.27 -20.75
C SER A 189 0.42 -2.65 -19.43
N PHE A 190 1.37 -2.23 -18.58
CA PHE A 190 1.08 -1.61 -17.28
C PHE A 190 0.16 -0.40 -17.42
N SER A 191 0.32 0.42 -18.47
CA SER A 191 -0.56 1.56 -18.73
C SER A 191 -2.03 1.20 -18.96
N ASN A 192 -2.32 -0.01 -19.45
CA ASN A 192 -3.69 -0.48 -19.67
C ASN A 192 -4.44 -0.79 -18.38
N THR A 193 -3.73 -0.79 -17.24
CA THR A 193 -4.29 -1.10 -15.92
C THR A 193 -4.78 0.13 -15.17
N LEU A 194 -4.69 1.31 -15.78
CA LEU A 194 -5.08 2.57 -15.18
C LEU A 194 -6.55 2.58 -14.73
N GLY A 195 -6.75 2.67 -13.41
CA GLY A 195 -8.01 2.98 -12.76
C GLY A 195 -8.05 4.43 -12.26
N LYS A 196 -9.18 5.11 -12.43
CA LYS A 196 -9.43 6.46 -11.88
C LYS A 196 -10.82 6.53 -11.27
N GLY A 197 -10.88 6.99 -10.03
CA GLY A 197 -12.12 7.36 -9.36
C GLY A 197 -12.75 8.62 -9.96
N GLU A 198 -13.99 8.89 -9.57
CA GLU A 198 -14.73 10.08 -10.02
C GLU A 198 -13.99 11.37 -9.66
N GLY A 199 -13.91 12.30 -10.62
CA GLY A 199 -13.26 13.60 -10.44
C GLY A 199 -11.73 13.57 -10.38
N VAL A 200 -11.09 12.39 -10.47
CA VAL A 200 -9.63 12.28 -10.53
C VAL A 200 -9.11 12.78 -11.87
N GLU A 201 -8.28 13.81 -11.82
CA GLU A 201 -7.56 14.37 -12.97
C GLU A 201 -6.11 13.92 -12.93
N ALA A 202 -5.54 13.54 -14.07
CA ALA A 202 -4.15 13.12 -14.16
C ALA A 202 -3.56 13.43 -15.55
N SER A 203 -2.28 13.78 -15.57
CA SER A 203 -1.49 13.82 -16.80
C SER A 203 -1.36 12.42 -17.41
N GLU A 204 -0.95 12.36 -18.67
CA GLU A 204 -0.68 11.08 -19.33
C GLU A 204 0.42 10.29 -18.60
N LEU A 205 0.23 8.97 -18.51
CA LEU A 205 1.22 8.02 -18.04
C LEU A 205 2.15 7.67 -19.20
N VAL A 206 3.42 8.07 -19.11
CA VAL A 206 4.39 7.93 -20.21
C VAL A 206 5.61 7.11 -19.81
N THR A 207 6.28 6.53 -20.80
CA THR A 207 7.53 5.77 -20.62
C THR A 207 8.48 6.08 -21.79
N ALA A 208 9.77 6.23 -21.48
CA ALA A 208 10.83 6.50 -22.47
C ALA A 208 11.73 5.27 -22.75
N ASP A 209 11.60 4.22 -21.94
CA ASP A 209 12.47 3.04 -21.92
C ASP A 209 11.65 1.74 -22.10
N ASN A 210 10.62 1.80 -22.94
CA ASN A 210 9.76 0.69 -23.34
C ASN A 210 9.03 0.00 -22.16
N GLY A 211 8.58 0.78 -21.17
CA GLY A 211 7.75 0.29 -20.07
C GLY A 211 8.55 -0.18 -18.86
N LYS A 212 9.84 0.17 -18.77
CA LYS A 212 10.68 -0.11 -17.59
C LYS A 212 10.51 0.96 -16.52
N THR A 213 10.42 2.22 -16.93
CA THR A 213 10.17 3.39 -16.08
C THR A 213 8.95 4.13 -16.60
N TRP A 214 8.01 4.37 -15.70
CA TRP A 214 6.78 5.09 -15.97
C TRP A 214 6.77 6.40 -15.19
N THR A 215 6.38 7.49 -15.86
CA THR A 215 6.29 8.82 -15.25
C THR A 215 4.90 9.41 -15.40
N ILE A 216 4.46 10.12 -14.38
CA ILE A 216 3.22 10.90 -14.36
C ILE A 216 3.59 12.29 -13.83
N GLU A 217 3.29 13.34 -14.58
CA GLU A 217 3.61 14.70 -14.19
C GLU A 217 2.75 15.17 -13.01
N SER A 218 1.44 14.92 -13.08
CA SER A 218 0.49 15.30 -12.03
C SER A 218 -0.71 14.36 -11.92
N ILE A 219 -1.18 14.18 -10.70
CA ILE A 219 -2.48 13.60 -10.35
C ILE A 219 -3.12 14.54 -9.33
N THR A 220 -4.39 14.86 -9.52
CA THR A 220 -5.23 15.58 -8.57
C THR A 220 -6.39 14.70 -8.15
N ILE A 221 -6.45 14.38 -6.86
CA ILE A 221 -7.58 13.68 -6.24
C ILE A 221 -8.50 14.75 -5.65
N PRO A 222 -9.79 14.79 -6.00
CA PRO A 222 -10.72 15.77 -5.45
C PRO A 222 -10.93 15.54 -3.95
N ALA A 223 -11.48 16.55 -3.28
CA ALA A 223 -11.86 16.43 -1.88
C ALA A 223 -12.93 15.33 -1.69
N MET A 224 -12.79 14.51 -0.67
CA MET A 224 -13.79 13.54 -0.22
C MET A 224 -14.78 14.29 0.66
N VAL A 225 -15.73 14.99 0.05
CA VAL A 225 -16.80 15.67 0.79
C VAL A 225 -17.92 14.70 1.17
N GLU A 226 -18.55 14.96 2.32
CA GLU A 226 -19.65 14.17 2.87
C GLU A 226 -20.75 13.96 1.81
N GLY A 227 -21.01 12.70 1.44
CA GLY A 227 -21.96 12.31 0.38
C GLY A 227 -21.36 11.77 -0.93
N GLN A 228 -20.03 11.81 -1.09
CA GLN A 228 -19.31 11.15 -2.21
C GLN A 228 -18.61 9.83 -1.82
N ALA A 229 -18.79 9.36 -0.58
CA ALA A 229 -18.25 8.07 -0.16
C ALA A 229 -18.91 6.93 -0.96
N VAL A 230 -18.13 6.25 -1.80
CA VAL A 230 -18.56 5.01 -2.45
C VAL A 230 -18.51 3.90 -1.40
N THR A 231 -19.67 3.41 -0.99
CA THR A 231 -19.77 2.19 -0.18
C THR A 231 -19.33 1.01 -1.04
N SER A 232 -18.37 0.23 -0.55
CA SER A 232 -17.93 -1.02 -1.15
C SER A 232 -19.06 -2.07 -1.11
N GLU A 233 -19.97 -2.03 -2.06
CA GLU A 233 -20.90 -3.12 -2.36
C GLU A 233 -20.37 -3.91 -3.56
N SER A 234 -19.62 -4.97 -3.29
CA SER A 234 -19.37 -6.03 -4.28
C SER A 234 -19.30 -7.40 -3.62
N GLU A 235 -20.42 -7.88 -3.09
CA GLU A 235 -20.69 -9.31 -2.98
C GLU A 235 -22.17 -9.57 -3.31
N ALA A 236 -22.41 -10.25 -4.45
CA ALA A 236 -23.35 -11.36 -4.60
C ALA A 236 -23.80 -11.57 -6.05
N ILE A 237 -23.01 -12.27 -6.88
CA ILE A 237 -23.59 -13.25 -7.83
C ILE A 237 -22.62 -14.43 -7.95
N LEU A 238 -22.64 -15.36 -6.99
CA LEU A 238 -22.16 -16.73 -7.21
C LEU A 238 -22.82 -17.65 -6.15
N ALA A 239 -24.05 -18.06 -6.40
CA ALA A 239 -24.58 -19.39 -6.03
C ALA A 239 -26.03 -19.55 -6.52
N SER A 240 -26.20 -20.20 -7.68
CA SER A 240 -27.38 -21.03 -7.90
C SER A 240 -26.96 -22.22 -8.74
N THR A 241 -26.86 -23.35 -8.05
CA THR A 241 -26.65 -24.69 -8.59
C THR A 241 -27.94 -25.21 -9.21
N GLY A 242 -27.79 -25.95 -10.32
CA GLY A 242 -28.68 -27.05 -10.66
C GLY A 242 -29.42 -26.93 -11.99
N ALA A 243 -28.88 -27.60 -13.03
CA ALA A 243 -29.59 -28.68 -13.73
C ALA A 243 -28.73 -29.23 -14.88
N VAL A 244 -28.42 -30.52 -14.81
CA VAL A 244 -28.00 -31.34 -15.95
C VAL A 244 -29.27 -31.73 -16.71
N PRO A 245 -29.22 -31.80 -18.05
CA PRO A 245 -29.47 -33.11 -18.64
C PRO A 245 -28.48 -33.49 -19.74
N SER A 246 -28.24 -34.80 -19.72
CA SER A 246 -27.58 -35.68 -20.67
C SER A 246 -27.97 -35.47 -22.14
N SER A 247 -27.00 -35.52 -23.06
CA SER A 247 -27.13 -36.33 -24.27
C SER A 247 -25.78 -36.73 -24.85
N THR A 248 -25.66 -38.04 -25.05
CA THR A 248 -24.61 -38.85 -25.67
C THR A 248 -24.38 -38.50 -27.15
N VAL A 249 -23.13 -38.66 -27.64
CA VAL A 249 -22.69 -39.53 -28.77
C VAL A 249 -21.21 -39.20 -29.14
N VAL A 250 -20.48 -40.26 -29.51
CA VAL A 250 -19.02 -40.46 -29.59
C VAL A 250 -18.58 -40.54 -31.09
N PRO A 251 -17.37 -41.02 -31.47
CA PRO A 251 -16.05 -40.37 -31.58
C PRO A 251 -15.51 -40.26 -33.03
N SER A 252 -14.34 -39.61 -33.19
CA SER A 252 -13.20 -39.98 -34.08
C SER A 252 -12.16 -38.86 -33.97
N GLY A 253 -10.85 -39.03 -33.89
CA GLY A 253 -9.95 -40.16 -34.05
C GLY A 253 -8.56 -39.58 -34.36
N SER A 254 -7.51 -40.34 -34.03
CA SER A 254 -6.13 -40.24 -34.52
C SER A 254 -5.06 -39.54 -33.66
N THR A 255 -4.42 -40.36 -32.82
CA THR A 255 -2.97 -40.66 -32.78
C THR A 255 -1.97 -39.70 -33.45
N ALA A 256 -0.93 -39.31 -32.69
CA ALA A 256 0.47 -39.74 -32.96
C ALA A 256 1.43 -39.42 -31.79
N ARG A 257 2.19 -40.46 -31.42
CA ARG A 257 3.40 -40.49 -30.57
C ARG A 257 4.60 -39.84 -31.30
N SER A 258 5.59 -39.38 -30.53
CA SER A 258 7.00 -39.89 -30.49
C SER A 258 7.94 -38.76 -30.04
N SER A 259 8.55 -38.84 -28.86
CA SER A 259 9.85 -39.46 -28.54
C SER A 259 11.05 -38.49 -28.54
N PHE A 260 11.65 -38.37 -27.36
CA PHE A 260 12.99 -37.89 -26.96
C PHE A 260 14.15 -38.22 -27.94
N PRO A 261 15.29 -37.48 -27.91
CA PRO A 261 16.33 -37.71 -26.89
C PRO A 261 17.11 -36.49 -26.36
N THR A 262 17.54 -36.61 -25.10
CA THR A 262 18.69 -35.96 -24.45
C THR A 262 20.02 -36.49 -25.03
N PRO A 263 21.12 -35.73 -24.96
CA PRO A 263 22.23 -36.03 -24.01
C PRO A 263 22.86 -34.74 -23.44
N GLY A 264 23.34 -34.63 -22.21
CA GLY A 264 24.52 -35.28 -21.59
C GLY A 264 25.42 -34.16 -21.04
N SER A 265 25.47 -33.95 -19.72
CA SER A 265 26.58 -34.26 -18.78
C SER A 265 27.99 -33.75 -19.16
N GLY A 266 28.58 -32.95 -18.26
CA GLY A 266 30.00 -32.56 -18.25
C GLY A 266 30.25 -31.40 -17.27
N SER A 267 30.32 -31.64 -15.96
CA SER A 267 31.55 -31.82 -15.14
C SER A 267 32.36 -30.54 -14.86
N LEU A 268 32.37 -30.19 -13.56
CA LEU A 268 33.24 -29.23 -12.85
C LEU A 268 34.74 -29.50 -13.06
N PRO A 269 35.58 -28.50 -12.75
CA PRO A 269 36.66 -28.78 -11.81
C PRO A 269 36.72 -27.81 -10.64
N SER A 270 36.98 -28.44 -9.49
CA SER A 270 37.47 -27.93 -8.23
C SER A 270 38.75 -27.10 -8.35
N GLY A 271 38.83 -26.00 -7.59
CA GLY A 271 40.06 -25.27 -7.30
C GLY A 271 40.07 -24.78 -5.86
N GLN A 272 40.77 -25.51 -4.99
CA GLN A 272 41.12 -25.10 -3.63
C GLN A 272 42.05 -23.87 -3.66
N GLY A 273 41.85 -22.93 -2.74
CA GLY A 273 42.76 -21.80 -2.52
C GLY A 273 42.57 -21.22 -1.13
N GLN A 274 43.61 -21.32 -0.32
CA GLN A 274 43.67 -21.09 1.12
C GLN A 274 43.43 -19.64 1.55
N SER A 275 42.81 -19.48 2.73
CA SER A 275 42.95 -18.30 3.60
C SER A 275 44.30 -18.36 4.33
N PRO A 276 44.93 -17.22 4.67
CA PRO A 276 44.86 -16.82 6.08
C PRO A 276 44.87 -15.30 6.33
N GLY A 277 44.32 -14.89 7.48
CA GLY A 277 44.78 -13.67 8.16
C GLY A 277 43.70 -12.76 8.75
N LYS A 278 43.28 -13.05 9.99
CA LYS A 278 42.82 -12.02 10.95
C LYS A 278 44.05 -11.31 11.55
N PRO A 279 43.92 -10.04 11.97
CA PRO A 279 43.87 -9.81 13.42
C PRO A 279 42.76 -8.84 13.83
N GLY A 280 42.19 -9.06 15.01
CA GLY A 280 41.01 -8.35 15.49
C GLY A 280 41.26 -7.03 16.21
N ARG A 281 40.15 -6.42 16.65
CA ARG A 281 40.08 -5.64 17.90
C ARG A 281 38.63 -5.51 18.37
N ARG A 282 38.53 -5.27 19.68
CA ARG A 282 37.42 -5.50 20.62
C ARG A 282 36.54 -4.22 20.77
N PRO A 283 35.56 -4.17 21.69
CA PRO A 283 34.17 -3.83 21.39
C PRO A 283 33.77 -2.39 21.78
N SER A 284 32.72 -1.85 21.15
CA SER A 284 32.02 -0.67 21.65
C SER A 284 30.59 -1.05 22.02
N ARG A 285 30.30 -0.94 23.32
CA ARG A 285 28.95 -1.02 23.89
C ARG A 285 28.17 0.23 23.49
N ARG A 286 26.95 0.06 22.95
CA ARG A 286 25.91 1.09 23.05
C ARG A 286 24.61 0.43 23.53
N ALA A 287 24.05 1.03 24.56
CA ALA A 287 22.86 0.59 25.26
C ALA A 287 21.60 0.70 24.38
N PRO A 288 20.57 -0.14 24.61
CA PRO A 288 19.28 -0.02 23.93
C PRO A 288 18.48 1.16 24.50
N GLY A 289 18.11 2.09 23.61
CA GLY A 289 17.12 3.12 23.91
C GLY A 289 15.70 2.52 23.96
N LEU A 290 14.90 3.02 24.89
CA LEU A 290 13.51 2.65 25.13
C LEU A 290 12.68 2.69 23.83
N LYS A 291 12.11 1.54 23.44
CA LYS A 291 10.94 1.51 22.57
C LYS A 291 9.73 1.98 23.39
N LYS A 292 9.12 3.11 23.02
CA LYS A 292 7.77 3.45 23.47
C LYS A 292 6.80 2.71 22.56
N GLU A 293 6.25 1.60 23.04
CA GLU A 293 5.06 0.99 22.45
C GLU A 293 3.86 1.91 22.77
N VAL A 294 3.31 2.56 21.74
CA VAL A 294 1.96 3.13 21.84
C VAL A 294 1.01 2.00 21.52
N ASN A 295 0.46 1.38 22.57
CA ASN A 295 -0.58 0.38 22.49
C ASN A 295 -1.90 1.06 22.10
N ILE A 296 -2.14 1.22 20.81
CA ILE A 296 -3.45 1.59 20.29
C ILE A 296 -4.32 0.34 20.35
N LYS A 297 -5.35 0.40 21.20
CA LYS A 297 -6.27 -0.69 21.52
C LYS A 297 -6.77 -1.44 20.26
N GLY A 298 -6.26 -2.65 20.07
CA GLY A 298 -7.04 -3.84 19.71
C GLY A 298 -8.15 -3.75 18.68
N ARG A 299 -7.93 -3.10 17.52
CA ARG A 299 -8.76 -3.32 16.32
C ARG A 299 -7.91 -3.92 15.22
N ARG A 300 -8.32 -5.10 14.75
CA ARG A 300 -7.76 -5.74 13.55
C ARG A 300 -8.41 -5.04 12.36
N VAL A 301 -7.75 -4.00 11.85
CA VAL A 301 -8.11 -3.34 10.58
C VAL A 301 -7.55 -4.19 9.45
N THR A 302 -8.30 -4.38 8.37
CA THR A 302 -7.82 -5.04 7.15
C THR A 302 -7.78 -3.97 6.07
N ARG A 303 -6.60 -3.40 5.82
CA ARG A 303 -6.37 -2.44 4.73
C ARG A 303 -6.23 -3.24 3.43
N ILE A 304 -7.15 -3.07 2.50
CA ILE A 304 -7.06 -3.59 1.13
C ILE A 304 -6.98 -2.35 0.23
N MET A 305 -6.07 -2.34 -0.74
CA MET A 305 -6.08 -1.28 -1.75
C MET A 305 -7.45 -1.24 -2.46
N PRO A 306 -8.02 -0.04 -2.69
CA PRO A 306 -9.19 0.10 -3.56
C PRO A 306 -8.88 -0.29 -5.02
#